data_AF-A0A847UT03-F1
#
_entry.id   AF-A0A847UT03-F1
#
_cell.length_a   1.000
_cell.length_b   1.000
_cell.length_c   1.000
_cell.angle_alpha   90.00
_cell.angle_beta   90.00
_cell.angle_gamma   90.00
#
_symmetry.space_group_name_H-M   'P 1'
#
loop_
_entity.id
_entity.type
_entity.pdbx_description
1 polymer ?
#
loop_
_entity_poly.entity_id
_entity_poly.type
_entity_poly.pdbx_seq_one_letter_code
_entity_poly.pdbx_strand_id
1 'polypeptide(L)'
;MATVLSASQAAQLPGVAALSCGNLKSVAADMRELYPTAKIIILADLKKDIGTPDENAVEAAKLVNGCLAVPDFGPGRQHDDKDFNDLARVRGPETVKACIEAARTAQVASIWDSPADIAAMLATQPEPMQWLVKERIPFARGGGMAALGGTGKTTFLKVLGAGCITGRLPMEEWKVERTGKVVLVLTEDTHAEFHEDLHRLCYGMTTRERELISKNLIVYPLAGKDTRLLTKSPRGVVEKSPLYQSLISKIQAIGGVVLVGLDPALGLTEGDEMNQADQRALGRAVDDLGVA
;
A
#
# COMPACT_ATOMS: atom_id res chain seq x y z
N MET A 1 -9.64 28.06 -16.38
CA MET A 1 -10.32 28.29 -17.69
C MET A 1 -9.40 28.03 -18.89
N ALA A 2 -8.17 28.58 -18.91
CA ALA A 2 -7.24 28.39 -20.03
C ALA A 2 -6.95 26.90 -20.36
N THR A 3 -6.75 26.06 -19.34
CA THR A 3 -6.43 24.62 -19.46
C THR A 3 -7.49 23.82 -20.24
N VAL A 4 -8.78 24.01 -19.89
CA VAL A 4 -9.89 23.31 -20.56
C VAL A 4 -10.12 23.84 -21.97
N LEU A 5 -9.90 25.14 -22.21
CA LEU A 5 -10.01 25.72 -23.53
C LEU A 5 -8.95 25.15 -24.48
N SER A 6 -7.68 25.12 -24.05
CA SER A 6 -6.57 24.56 -24.84
C SER A 6 -6.76 23.07 -25.12
N ALA A 7 -7.23 22.30 -24.14
CA ALA A 7 -7.54 20.88 -24.30
C ALA A 7 -8.74 20.62 -25.23
N SER A 8 -9.82 21.39 -25.07
CA SER A 8 -11.02 21.30 -25.91
C SER A 8 -10.74 21.69 -27.37
N GLN A 9 -9.96 22.75 -27.58
CA GLN A 9 -9.53 23.18 -28.93
C GLN A 9 -8.62 22.14 -29.60
N ALA A 10 -7.68 21.56 -28.85
CA ALA A 10 -6.76 20.54 -29.39
C ALA A 10 -7.45 19.20 -29.70
N ALA A 11 -8.32 18.72 -28.80
CA ALA A 11 -9.00 17.43 -28.95
C ALA A 11 -10.32 17.51 -29.75
N GLN A 12 -10.85 18.72 -30.00
CA GLN A 12 -12.17 18.96 -30.60
C GLN A 12 -13.32 18.27 -29.83
N LEU A 13 -13.22 18.24 -28.50
CA LEU A 13 -14.22 17.64 -27.60
C LEU A 13 -14.90 18.73 -26.76
N PRO A 14 -16.18 18.53 -26.34
CA PRO A 14 -16.83 19.42 -25.39
C PRO A 14 -16.02 19.54 -24.10
N GLY A 15 -15.71 20.77 -23.69
CA GLY A 15 -14.93 21.06 -22.48
C GLY A 15 -15.80 21.69 -21.38
N VAL A 16 -15.67 21.21 -20.15
CA VAL A 16 -16.30 21.79 -18.96
C VAL A 16 -15.21 22.30 -18.02
N ALA A 17 -15.25 23.58 -17.67
CA ALA A 17 -14.25 24.19 -16.80
C ALA A 17 -14.70 24.14 -15.33
N ALA A 18 -13.99 23.36 -14.50
CA ALA A 18 -14.03 23.56 -13.06
C ALA A 18 -13.15 24.77 -12.71
N LEU A 19 -13.74 25.79 -12.08
CA LEU A 19 -13.05 27.06 -11.78
C LEU A 19 -12.02 26.94 -10.64
N SER A 20 -12.00 25.82 -9.91
CA SER A 20 -11.00 25.50 -8.90
C SER A 20 -10.82 23.98 -8.75
N CYS A 21 -9.64 23.52 -8.36
CA CYS A 21 -9.34 22.10 -8.14
C CYS A 21 -10.23 21.48 -7.05
N GLY A 22 -10.62 22.27 -6.05
CA GLY A 22 -11.55 21.86 -5.00
C GLY A 22 -12.98 21.62 -5.49
N ASN A 23 -13.39 22.23 -6.61
CA ASN A 23 -14.72 22.04 -7.20
C ASN A 23 -14.77 20.90 -8.24
N LEU A 24 -13.62 20.32 -8.58
CA LEU A 24 -13.51 19.35 -9.67
C LEU A 24 -14.36 18.10 -9.43
N LYS A 25 -14.41 17.60 -8.19
CA LYS A 25 -15.21 16.42 -7.81
C LYS A 25 -16.72 16.67 -7.95
N SER A 26 -17.19 17.83 -7.50
CA SER A 26 -18.61 18.20 -7.60
C SER A 26 -19.02 18.30 -9.06
N VAL A 27 -18.25 19.04 -9.87
CA VAL A 27 -18.53 19.20 -11.30
C VAL A 27 -18.47 17.86 -12.04
N ALA A 28 -17.50 16.99 -11.71
CA ALA A 28 -17.43 15.67 -12.31
C ALA A 28 -18.66 14.82 -11.96
N ALA A 29 -19.12 14.84 -10.71
CA ALA A 29 -20.31 14.12 -10.27
C ALA A 29 -21.57 14.63 -10.99
N ASP A 30 -21.78 15.95 -11.04
CA ASP A 30 -22.90 16.57 -11.74
C ASP A 30 -22.91 16.19 -13.23
N MET A 31 -21.74 16.18 -13.88
CA MET A 31 -21.62 15.78 -15.29
C MET A 31 -21.88 14.28 -15.49
N ARG A 32 -21.51 13.43 -14.53
CA ARG A 32 -21.82 12.00 -14.58
C ARG A 32 -23.31 11.73 -14.40
N GLU A 33 -24.00 12.50 -13.56
CA GLU A 33 -25.45 12.43 -13.40
C GLU A 33 -26.19 12.87 -14.67
N LEU A 34 -25.76 13.98 -15.27
CA LEU A 34 -26.34 14.49 -16.52
C LEU A 34 -26.03 13.60 -17.74
N TYR A 35 -24.87 12.95 -17.75
CA TYR A 35 -24.43 12.08 -18.85
C TYR A 35 -23.93 10.71 -18.35
N PRO A 36 -24.83 9.80 -17.94
CA PRO A 36 -24.45 8.53 -17.32
C PRO A 36 -23.55 7.64 -18.19
N THR A 37 -23.75 7.66 -19.51
CA THR A 37 -23.03 6.81 -20.48
C THR A 37 -21.83 7.50 -21.14
N ALA A 38 -21.62 8.80 -20.93
CA ALA A 38 -20.55 9.53 -21.60
C ALA A 38 -19.17 9.14 -21.05
N LYS A 39 -18.15 9.14 -21.91
CA LYS A 39 -16.76 9.02 -21.46
C LYS A 39 -16.32 10.38 -20.90
N ILE A 40 -16.10 10.45 -19.59
CA ILE A 40 -15.60 11.65 -18.91
C ILE A 40 -14.09 11.53 -18.80
N ILE A 41 -13.37 12.53 -19.33
CA ILE A 41 -11.91 12.63 -19.23
C ILE A 41 -11.60 13.79 -18.30
N ILE A 42 -10.95 13.49 -17.17
CA ILE A 42 -10.49 14.48 -16.21
C ILE A 42 -9.06 14.87 -16.58
N LEU A 43 -8.84 16.16 -16.78
CA LEU A 43 -7.51 16.71 -17.04
C LEU A 43 -6.82 16.97 -15.70
N ALA A 44 -5.65 16.37 -15.49
CA ALA A 44 -4.88 16.55 -14.27
C ALA A 44 -3.90 17.73 -14.38
N ASP A 45 -3.68 18.42 -13.26
CA ASP A 45 -2.52 19.29 -13.05
C ASP A 45 -1.40 18.47 -12.40
N LEU A 46 -0.14 18.90 -12.58
CA LEU A 46 1.01 18.27 -11.94
C LEU A 46 1.47 19.06 -10.71
N LYS A 47 1.76 18.35 -9.61
CA LYS A 47 2.40 18.95 -8.42
C LYS A 47 3.81 19.44 -8.77
N LYS A 48 4.18 20.62 -8.25
CA LYS A 48 5.41 21.37 -8.62
C LYS A 48 6.70 20.63 -8.29
N ASP A 49 6.69 19.84 -7.22
CA ASP A 49 7.92 19.32 -6.59
C ASP A 49 8.22 17.87 -7.00
N ILE A 50 7.17 17.09 -7.30
CA ILE A 50 7.25 15.64 -7.53
C ILE A 50 6.84 15.28 -8.97
N GLY A 51 6.09 16.17 -9.61
CA GLY A 51 5.58 15.96 -10.96
C GLY A 51 4.53 14.86 -11.10
N THR A 52 3.95 14.41 -9.99
CA THR A 52 2.79 13.53 -9.95
C THR A 52 1.50 14.29 -10.22
N PRO A 53 0.47 13.63 -10.77
CA PRO A 53 -0.85 14.24 -10.95
C PRO A 53 -1.47 14.67 -9.61
N ASP A 54 -2.26 15.74 -9.63
CA ASP A 54 -2.99 16.23 -8.47
C ASP A 54 -4.00 15.19 -7.97
N GLU A 55 -4.01 14.98 -6.65
CA GLU A 55 -4.87 13.98 -6.00
C GLU A 55 -6.36 14.27 -6.23
N ASN A 56 -6.76 15.54 -6.35
CA ASN A 56 -8.16 15.89 -6.61
C ASN A 56 -8.61 15.43 -7.99
N ALA A 57 -7.73 15.48 -8.99
CA ALA A 57 -8.03 15.00 -10.34
C ALA A 57 -8.10 13.46 -10.38
N VAL A 58 -7.19 12.78 -9.68
CA VAL A 58 -7.21 11.31 -9.54
C VAL A 58 -8.49 10.85 -8.84
N GLU A 59 -8.86 11.49 -7.74
CA GLU A 59 -10.06 11.14 -6.98
C GLU A 59 -11.34 11.47 -7.75
N ALA A 60 -11.38 12.60 -8.47
CA ALA A 60 -12.52 12.95 -9.33
C ALA A 60 -12.70 11.91 -10.45
N ALA A 61 -11.62 11.49 -11.12
CA ALA A 61 -11.68 10.45 -12.16
C ALA A 61 -12.20 9.12 -11.60
N LYS A 62 -11.71 8.71 -10.43
CA LYS A 62 -12.19 7.49 -9.73
C LYS A 62 -13.67 7.60 -9.36
N LEU A 63 -14.10 8.74 -8.81
CA LEU A 63 -15.48 8.97 -8.36
C LEU A 63 -16.50 8.74 -9.48
N VAL A 64 -16.16 9.13 -10.71
CA VAL A 64 -17.07 9.06 -11.86
C VAL A 64 -16.78 7.90 -12.81
N ASN A 65 -15.88 6.96 -12.45
CA ASN A 65 -15.36 5.95 -13.38
C ASN A 65 -14.92 6.59 -14.72
N GLY A 66 -14.23 7.73 -14.63
CA GLY A 66 -13.71 8.50 -15.75
C GLY A 66 -12.25 8.15 -16.06
N CYS A 67 -11.78 8.62 -17.21
CA CYS A 67 -10.38 8.52 -17.62
C CYS A 67 -9.59 9.70 -17.05
N LEU A 68 -8.35 9.49 -16.65
CA LEU A 68 -7.45 10.57 -16.22
C LEU A 68 -6.44 10.85 -17.33
N ALA A 69 -6.45 12.08 -17.87
CA ALA A 69 -5.41 12.54 -18.76
C ALA A 69 -4.38 13.33 -17.95
N VAL A 70 -3.14 12.86 -17.97
CA VAL A 70 -2.01 13.52 -17.28
C VAL A 70 -1.12 14.15 -18.35
N PRO A 71 -0.72 15.43 -18.21
CA PRO A 71 0.11 16.08 -19.20
C PRO A 71 1.54 15.52 -19.13
N ASP A 72 2.08 15.07 -20.27
CA ASP A 72 3.46 14.59 -20.36
C ASP A 72 4.37 15.63 -21.05
N PHE A 73 5.26 16.22 -20.27
CA PHE A 73 6.24 17.21 -20.73
C PHE A 73 7.57 16.60 -21.19
N GLY A 74 7.77 15.28 -21.02
CA GLY A 74 9.00 14.56 -21.36
C GLY A 74 10.25 15.01 -20.57
N PRO A 75 11.47 14.58 -20.98
CA PRO A 75 12.71 14.75 -20.22
C PRO A 75 13.32 16.18 -20.18
N GLY A 76 12.49 17.22 -20.32
CA GLY A 76 12.93 18.64 -20.33
C GLY A 76 11.94 19.59 -19.67
N ARG A 77 11.09 19.07 -18.78
CA ARG A 77 10.06 19.84 -18.08
C ARG A 77 10.68 20.96 -17.23
N GLN A 78 10.16 22.18 -17.38
CA GLN A 78 10.53 23.29 -16.50
C GLN A 78 9.66 23.31 -15.24
N HIS A 79 10.17 23.90 -14.16
CA HIS A 79 9.48 23.93 -12.86
C HIS A 79 8.08 24.61 -12.92
N ASP A 80 7.87 25.48 -13.91
CA ASP A 80 6.60 26.17 -14.08
C ASP A 80 5.56 25.46 -14.94
N ASP A 81 5.95 24.39 -15.64
CA ASP A 81 5.07 23.61 -16.50
C ASP A 81 4.20 22.66 -15.68
N LYS A 82 2.90 22.96 -15.54
CA LYS A 82 2.02 22.25 -14.58
C LYS A 82 0.74 21.74 -15.21
N ASP A 83 0.22 22.40 -16.24
CA ASP A 83 -1.09 22.06 -16.80
C ASP A 83 -1.06 21.86 -18.33
N PHE A 84 -2.20 21.46 -18.90
CA PHE A 84 -2.33 21.27 -20.35
C PHE A 84 -2.18 22.57 -21.16
N ASN A 85 -2.35 23.75 -20.55
CA ASN A 85 -2.13 25.02 -21.22
C ASN A 85 -0.63 25.29 -21.39
N ASP A 86 0.18 24.99 -20.38
CA ASP A 86 1.64 25.00 -20.48
C ASP A 86 2.11 23.97 -21.50
N LEU A 87 1.52 22.77 -21.51
CA LEU A 87 1.87 21.72 -22.47
C LEU A 87 1.60 22.16 -23.92
N ALA A 88 0.46 22.82 -24.16
CA ALA A 88 0.13 23.39 -25.46
C ALA A 88 1.15 24.46 -25.90
N ARG A 89 1.66 25.26 -24.97
CA ARG A 89 2.66 26.31 -25.24
C ARG A 89 4.05 25.72 -25.52
N VAL A 90 4.46 24.70 -24.76
CA VAL A 90 5.83 24.15 -24.82
C VAL A 90 5.99 23.11 -25.93
N ARG A 91 4.99 22.24 -26.13
CA ARG A 91 5.07 21.11 -27.09
C ARG A 91 3.99 21.12 -28.16
N GLY A 92 3.14 22.15 -28.19
CA GLY A 92 2.09 22.31 -29.19
C GLY A 92 0.82 21.50 -28.90
N PRO A 93 -0.28 21.83 -29.62
CA PRO A 93 -1.60 21.24 -29.40
C PRO A 93 -1.68 19.75 -29.76
N GLU A 94 -0.83 19.25 -30.66
CA GLU A 94 -0.83 17.83 -31.06
C GLU A 94 -0.42 16.91 -29.89
N THR A 95 0.51 17.35 -29.04
CA THR A 95 0.92 16.60 -27.85
C THR A 95 -0.22 16.52 -26.82
N VAL A 96 -0.99 17.61 -26.68
CA VAL A 96 -2.19 17.65 -25.83
C VAL A 96 -3.25 16.67 -26.35
N LYS A 97 -3.49 16.66 -27.66
CA LYS A 97 -4.42 15.73 -28.30
C LYS A 97 -4.00 14.27 -28.10
N ALA A 98 -2.72 13.97 -28.27
CA ALA A 98 -2.19 12.62 -28.06
C ALA A 98 -2.39 12.14 -26.61
N CYS A 99 -2.15 13.00 -25.61
CA CYS A 99 -2.38 12.67 -24.20
C CYS A 99 -3.86 12.40 -23.91
N ILE A 100 -4.77 13.20 -24.46
CA ILE A 100 -6.21 13.04 -24.27
C ILE A 100 -6.71 11.76 -24.97
N GLU A 101 -6.23 11.47 -26.17
CA GLU A 101 -6.57 10.25 -26.90
C GLU A 101 -6.03 9.00 -26.21
N ALA A 102 -4.79 9.03 -25.70
CA ALA A 102 -4.25 7.93 -24.89
C ALA A 102 -5.12 7.66 -23.66
N ALA A 103 -5.52 8.70 -22.93
CA ALA A 103 -6.43 8.58 -21.79
C ALA A 103 -7.81 8.04 -22.21
N ARG A 104 -8.33 8.44 -23.37
CA ARG A 104 -9.62 7.96 -23.91
C ARG A 104 -9.62 6.49 -24.31
N THR A 105 -8.46 6.00 -24.76
CA THR A 105 -8.26 4.64 -25.30
C THR A 105 -7.79 3.66 -24.22
N ALA A 106 -7.21 4.16 -23.13
CA ALA A 106 -6.96 3.41 -21.92
C ALA A 106 -8.29 3.03 -21.26
N GLN A 107 -8.98 2.04 -21.83
CA GLN A 107 -10.00 1.30 -21.11
C GLN A 107 -9.33 0.66 -19.90
N VAL A 108 -9.96 0.82 -18.73
CA VAL A 108 -9.66 -0.04 -17.59
C VAL A 108 -10.05 -1.45 -18.05
N ALA A 109 -9.07 -2.23 -18.52
CA ALA A 109 -9.29 -3.60 -18.93
C ALA A 109 -9.97 -4.34 -17.78
N SER A 110 -11.05 -5.05 -18.07
CA SER A 110 -11.72 -5.82 -17.04
C SER A 110 -10.76 -6.90 -16.54
N ILE A 111 -10.80 -7.21 -15.25
CA ILE A 111 -10.04 -8.36 -14.71
C ILE A 111 -10.44 -9.66 -15.41
N TRP A 112 -11.64 -9.70 -15.99
CA TRP A 112 -12.17 -10.84 -16.74
C TRP A 112 -11.63 -10.92 -18.19
N ASP A 113 -11.06 -9.84 -18.72
CA ASP A 113 -10.53 -9.78 -20.08
C ASP A 113 -9.09 -10.32 -20.18
N SER A 114 -8.47 -10.63 -19.03
CA SER A 114 -7.11 -11.18 -18.94
C SER A 114 -7.09 -12.52 -18.21
N PRO A 115 -7.72 -13.58 -18.76
CA PRO A 115 -7.66 -14.91 -18.16
C PRO A 115 -6.22 -15.45 -18.15
N ALA A 116 -5.95 -16.40 -17.26
CA ALA A 116 -4.65 -17.07 -17.21
C ALA A 116 -4.37 -17.82 -18.53
N ASP A 117 -3.14 -17.67 -19.05
CA ASP A 117 -2.68 -18.42 -20.23
C ASP A 117 -2.32 -19.85 -19.83
N ILE A 118 -3.31 -20.74 -19.91
CA ILE A 118 -3.14 -22.15 -19.55
C ILE A 118 -2.08 -22.84 -20.43
N ALA A 119 -1.98 -22.49 -21.71
CA ALA A 119 -1.00 -23.10 -22.61
C ALA A 119 0.43 -22.73 -22.19
N ALA A 120 0.66 -21.47 -21.84
CA ALA A 120 1.94 -21.03 -21.28
C ALA A 120 2.24 -21.71 -19.94
N MET A 121 1.25 -21.78 -19.03
CA MET A 121 1.45 -22.43 -17.71
C MET A 121 1.79 -23.92 -17.84
N LEU A 122 1.18 -24.64 -18.79
CA LEU A 122 1.52 -26.04 -19.05
C LEU A 122 2.92 -26.23 -19.65
N ALA A 123 3.43 -25.22 -20.34
CA ALA A 123 4.77 -25.24 -20.95
C ALA A 123 5.90 -24.93 -19.96
N THR A 124 5.59 -24.43 -18.76
CA THR A 124 6.58 -23.98 -17.77
C THR A 124 6.42 -24.72 -16.44
N GLN A 125 7.52 -25.00 -15.75
CA GLN A 125 7.42 -25.47 -14.37
C GLN A 125 7.00 -24.30 -13.45
N PRO A 126 6.14 -24.55 -12.45
CA PRO A 126 5.76 -23.52 -11.49
C PRO A 126 6.96 -23.14 -10.63
N GLU A 127 7.06 -21.85 -10.29
CA GLU A 127 7.99 -21.38 -9.28
C GLU A 127 7.72 -22.11 -7.95
N PRO A 128 8.77 -22.60 -7.26
CA PRO A 128 8.60 -23.29 -5.99
C PRO A 128 8.01 -22.34 -4.95
N MET A 129 7.20 -22.90 -4.04
CA MET A 129 6.63 -22.13 -2.93
C MET A 129 7.75 -21.45 -2.14
N GLN A 130 7.60 -20.15 -1.93
CA GLN A 130 8.54 -19.39 -1.14
C GLN A 130 8.19 -19.54 0.34
N TRP A 131 9.17 -19.97 1.14
CA TRP A 131 9.03 -20.15 2.57
C TRP A 131 9.82 -19.08 3.32
N LEU A 132 9.30 -18.64 4.47
CA LEU A 132 10.07 -17.92 5.49
C LEU A 132 10.77 -18.94 6.39
N VAL A 133 9.99 -19.91 6.87
CA VAL A 133 10.47 -21.11 7.56
C VAL A 133 10.00 -22.31 6.76
N LYS A 134 10.95 -23.14 6.31
CA LYS A 134 10.70 -24.27 5.41
C LYS A 134 9.57 -25.16 5.91
N GLU A 135 8.56 -25.38 5.06
CA GLU A 135 7.41 -26.27 5.34
C GLU A 135 6.64 -25.93 6.64
N ARG A 136 6.77 -24.71 7.16
CA ARG A 136 6.12 -24.26 8.40
C ARG A 136 5.44 -22.92 8.22
N ILE A 137 6.15 -21.93 7.68
CA ILE A 137 5.65 -20.56 7.51
C ILE A 137 5.91 -20.11 6.07
N PRO A 138 4.87 -19.95 5.24
CA PRO A 138 5.02 -19.42 3.88
C PRO A 138 5.50 -17.96 3.92
N PHE A 139 6.28 -17.56 2.93
CA PHE A 139 6.72 -16.17 2.77
C PHE A 139 5.62 -15.34 2.10
N ALA A 140 5.59 -14.03 2.37
CA ALA A 140 4.66 -13.07 1.76
C ALA A 140 3.17 -13.43 1.94
N ARG A 141 2.80 -13.91 3.14
CA ARG A 141 1.43 -14.29 3.51
C ARG A 141 1.11 -13.88 4.94
N GLY A 142 -0.15 -13.54 5.18
CA GLY A 142 -0.67 -13.32 6.53
C GLY A 142 -0.80 -14.63 7.31
N GLY A 143 -0.52 -14.58 8.60
CA GLY A 143 -0.66 -15.71 9.53
C GLY A 143 -1.15 -15.25 10.89
N GLY A 144 -1.69 -16.19 11.68
CA GLY A 144 -2.20 -15.94 13.02
C GLY A 144 -1.57 -16.86 14.05
N MET A 145 -1.33 -16.33 15.25
CA MET A 145 -0.90 -17.10 16.41
C MET A 145 -1.91 -16.92 17.54
N ALA A 146 -2.49 -18.04 17.99
CA ALA A 146 -3.48 -18.04 19.07
C ALA A 146 -3.01 -18.94 20.21
N ALA A 147 -3.13 -18.42 21.43
CA ALA A 147 -2.87 -19.10 22.69
C ALA A 147 -3.46 -18.26 23.83
N LEU A 148 -3.61 -18.84 25.01
CA LEU A 148 -4.10 -18.12 26.19
C LEU A 148 -3.18 -16.94 26.56
N GLY A 149 -3.71 -15.97 27.31
CA GLY A 149 -2.91 -14.88 27.87
C GLY A 149 -1.75 -15.42 28.73
N GLY A 150 -0.57 -14.80 28.64
CA GLY A 150 0.58 -15.18 29.46
C GLY A 150 1.32 -16.46 29.04
N THR A 151 0.93 -17.14 27.96
CA THR A 151 1.60 -18.39 27.51
C THR A 151 2.81 -18.16 26.59
N GLY A 152 3.27 -16.92 26.44
CA GLY A 152 4.49 -16.60 25.69
C GLY A 152 4.32 -16.39 24.18
N LYS A 153 3.14 -16.00 23.68
CA LYS A 153 2.94 -15.64 22.25
C LYS A 153 3.91 -14.55 21.79
N THR A 154 3.94 -13.46 22.54
CA THR A 154 4.84 -12.31 22.31
C THR A 154 6.30 -12.75 22.35
N THR A 155 6.67 -13.61 23.31
CA THR A 155 8.02 -14.17 23.41
C THR A 155 8.35 -15.01 22.17
N PHE A 156 7.44 -15.87 21.72
CA PHE A 156 7.64 -16.67 20.51
C PHE A 156 7.79 -15.79 19.28
N LEU A 157 6.97 -14.74 19.12
CA LEU A 157 7.09 -13.77 18.02
C LEU A 157 8.46 -13.08 18.02
N LYS A 158 8.95 -12.65 19.18
CA LYS A 158 10.28 -12.04 19.34
C LYS A 158 11.40 -13.04 18.97
N VAL A 159 11.30 -14.29 19.41
CA VAL A 159 12.26 -15.36 19.06
C VAL A 159 12.23 -15.67 17.56
N LEU A 160 11.05 -15.77 16.96
CA LEU A 160 10.89 -15.97 15.53
C LEU A 160 11.51 -14.82 14.74
N GLY A 161 11.27 -13.57 15.16
CA GLY A 161 11.88 -12.38 14.58
C GLY A 161 13.40 -12.39 14.65
N ALA A 162 13.97 -12.71 15.81
CA ALA A 162 15.42 -12.88 15.94
C ALA A 162 15.96 -13.98 15.01
N GLY A 163 15.26 -15.11 14.90
CA GLY A 163 15.64 -16.20 14.00
C GLY A 163 15.58 -15.82 12.52
N CYS A 164 14.61 -15.00 12.12
CA CYS A 164 14.54 -14.43 10.77
C CYS A 164 15.67 -13.42 10.48
N ILE A 165 16.34 -12.91 11.51
CA ILE A 165 17.52 -12.03 11.33
C ILE A 165 18.80 -12.87 11.31
N THR A 166 18.95 -13.81 12.24
CA THR A 166 20.18 -14.59 12.44
C THR A 166 20.26 -15.83 11.56
N GLY A 167 19.13 -16.27 11.00
CA GLY A 167 18.99 -17.54 10.29
C GLY A 167 18.90 -18.76 11.22
N ARG A 168 18.75 -18.56 12.53
CA ARG A 168 18.77 -19.65 13.52
C ARG A 168 17.62 -19.53 14.51
N LEU A 169 16.83 -20.60 14.62
CA LEU A 169 15.80 -20.76 15.62
C LEU A 169 16.23 -21.79 16.69
N PRO A 170 15.68 -21.73 17.92
CA PRO A 170 15.91 -22.76 18.93
C PRO A 170 15.41 -24.15 18.51
N MET A 171 14.38 -24.21 17.66
CA MET A 171 13.85 -25.45 17.11
C MET A 171 14.71 -25.87 15.91
N GLU A 172 15.59 -26.86 16.08
CA GLU A 172 16.55 -27.30 15.04
C GLU A 172 15.90 -27.72 13.73
N GLU A 173 14.68 -28.26 13.77
CA GLU A 173 13.93 -28.66 12.58
C GLU A 173 13.37 -27.46 11.79
N TRP A 174 13.26 -26.28 12.41
CA TRP A 174 12.71 -25.08 11.79
C TRP A 174 13.81 -24.33 11.03
N LYS A 175 13.97 -24.70 9.77
CA LYS A 175 14.96 -24.10 8.86
C LYS A 175 14.45 -22.77 8.33
N VAL A 176 15.13 -21.68 8.66
CA VAL A 176 14.87 -20.34 8.13
C VAL A 176 15.41 -20.27 6.70
N GLU A 177 14.53 -20.09 5.72
CA GLU A 177 14.89 -20.05 4.29
C GLU A 177 15.21 -18.62 3.82
N ARG A 178 14.74 -17.61 4.56
CA ARG A 178 14.96 -16.19 4.24
C ARG A 178 15.31 -15.39 5.48
N THR A 179 16.38 -14.62 5.38
CA THR A 179 16.76 -13.65 6.40
C THR A 179 16.63 -12.21 5.91
N GLY A 180 16.40 -11.29 6.83
CA GLY A 180 16.26 -9.88 6.50
C GLY A 180 15.85 -9.05 7.69
N LYS A 181 15.26 -7.88 7.42
CA LYS A 181 14.77 -7.00 8.47
C LYS A 181 13.46 -7.49 9.04
N VAL A 182 13.24 -7.24 10.32
CA VAL A 182 12.01 -7.60 11.02
C VAL A 182 11.44 -6.36 11.67
N VAL A 183 10.15 -6.15 11.46
CA VAL A 183 9.39 -5.06 12.08
C VAL A 183 8.45 -5.67 13.11
N LEU A 184 8.53 -5.25 14.38
CA LEU A 184 7.61 -5.67 15.42
C LEU A 184 6.81 -4.48 15.92
N VAL A 185 5.48 -4.55 15.86
CA VAL A 185 4.55 -3.59 16.45
C VAL A 185 3.94 -4.25 17.68
N LEU A 186 4.38 -3.80 18.85
CA LEU A 186 3.99 -4.36 20.16
C LEU A 186 3.11 -3.33 20.87
N THR A 187 1.80 -3.53 20.87
CA THR A 187 0.84 -2.53 21.37
C THR A 187 0.74 -2.52 22.89
N GLU A 188 1.12 -3.60 23.56
CA GLU A 188 1.05 -3.74 25.02
C GLU A 188 2.40 -3.51 25.72
N ASP A 189 3.53 -3.69 25.02
CA ASP A 189 4.87 -3.54 25.59
C ASP A 189 5.33 -2.08 25.70
N THR A 190 5.88 -1.74 26.86
CA THR A 190 6.65 -0.52 27.06
C THR A 190 8.10 -0.67 26.56
N HIS A 191 8.80 0.45 26.41
CA HIS A 191 10.23 0.44 26.10
C HIS A 191 11.07 -0.32 27.13
N ALA A 192 10.74 -0.22 28.43
CA ALA A 192 11.48 -0.86 29.50
C ALA A 192 11.32 -2.38 29.47
N GLU A 193 10.08 -2.87 29.33
CA GLU A 193 9.79 -4.30 29.20
C GLU A 193 10.45 -4.89 27.96
N PHE A 194 10.37 -4.19 26.82
CA PHE A 194 11.05 -4.66 25.61
C PHE A 194 12.58 -4.70 25.79
N HIS A 195 13.17 -3.76 26.52
CA HIS A 195 14.61 -3.78 26.79
C HIS A 195 15.04 -4.99 27.63
N GLU A 196 14.26 -5.35 28.67
CA GLU A 196 14.49 -6.57 29.43
C GLU A 196 14.39 -7.82 28.57
N ASP A 197 13.37 -7.89 27.72
CA ASP A 197 13.17 -9.01 26.81
C ASP A 197 14.27 -9.09 25.75
N LEU A 198 14.75 -7.96 25.23
CA LEU A 198 15.88 -7.92 24.31
C LEU A 198 17.15 -8.46 24.97
N HIS A 199 17.38 -8.13 26.24
CA HIS A 199 18.50 -8.66 27.01
C HIS A 199 18.43 -10.20 27.12
N ARG A 200 17.24 -10.75 27.42
CA ARG A 200 16.99 -12.19 27.48
C ARG A 200 17.10 -12.86 26.11
N LEU A 201 16.51 -12.25 25.08
CA LEU A 201 16.53 -12.73 23.69
C LEU A 201 17.96 -12.85 23.16
N CYS A 202 18.81 -11.89 23.49
CA CYS A 202 20.21 -11.88 23.09
C CYS A 202 21.11 -12.76 23.98
N TYR A 203 20.58 -13.39 25.03
CA TYR A 203 21.37 -14.23 25.92
C TYR A 203 21.97 -15.41 25.13
N GLY A 204 23.28 -15.63 25.27
CA GLY A 204 24.00 -16.66 24.51
C GLY A 204 24.24 -16.36 23.03
N MET A 205 23.80 -15.20 22.50
CA MET A 205 24.15 -14.77 21.15
C MET A 205 25.59 -14.25 21.08
N THR A 206 26.26 -14.60 19.98
CA THR A 206 27.59 -14.10 19.60
C THR A 206 27.57 -12.58 19.32
N THR A 207 28.75 -11.95 19.31
CA THR A 207 28.90 -10.53 18.93
C THR A 207 28.31 -10.26 17.54
N ARG A 208 28.55 -11.16 16.58
CA ARG A 208 28.03 -11.04 15.21
C ARG A 208 26.50 -11.10 15.17
N GLU A 209 25.88 -12.03 15.90
CA GLU A 209 24.41 -12.11 15.97
C GLU A 209 23.82 -10.85 16.60
N ARG A 210 24.42 -10.32 17.67
CA ARG A 210 23.97 -9.07 18.30
C ARG A 210 24.06 -7.87 17.35
N GLU A 211 25.12 -7.78 16.55
CA GLU A 211 25.23 -6.77 15.50
C GLU A 211 24.16 -6.91 14.43
N LEU A 212 23.81 -8.14 14.02
CA LEU A 212 22.72 -8.38 13.08
C LEU A 212 21.37 -7.94 13.66
N ILE A 213 21.10 -8.29 14.92
CA ILE A 213 19.88 -7.86 15.62
C ILE A 213 19.79 -6.33 15.66
N SER A 214 20.88 -5.65 16.06
CA SER A 214 20.90 -4.18 16.13
C SER A 214 20.65 -3.49 14.79
N LYS A 215 21.04 -4.11 13.67
CA LYS A 215 20.88 -3.53 12.32
C LYS A 215 19.53 -3.84 11.69
N ASN A 216 18.94 -4.98 12.03
CA ASN A 216 17.81 -5.54 11.27
C ASN A 216 16.52 -5.68 12.09
N LEU A 217 16.56 -5.52 13.42
CA LEU A 217 15.37 -5.52 14.25
C LEU A 217 14.84 -4.09 14.46
N ILE A 218 13.64 -3.82 13.95
CA ILE A 218 12.92 -2.55 14.14
C ILE A 218 11.73 -2.85 15.03
N VAL A 219 11.67 -2.25 16.22
CA VAL A 219 10.56 -2.47 17.16
C VAL A 219 9.88 -1.17 17.52
N TYR A 220 8.55 -1.21 17.53
CA TYR A 220 7.66 -0.17 18.00
C TYR A 220 6.95 -0.66 19.27
N PRO A 221 7.51 -0.41 20.47
CA PRO A 221 6.81 -0.62 21.73
C PRO A 221 5.85 0.55 21.95
N LEU A 222 4.56 0.28 21.80
CA LEU A 222 3.51 1.29 21.68
C LEU A 222 2.49 1.24 22.82
N ALA A 223 2.87 0.68 23.98
CA ALA A 223 2.04 0.74 25.19
C ALA A 223 1.51 2.16 25.45
N GLY A 224 0.20 2.27 25.62
CA GLY A 224 -0.49 3.54 25.86
C GLY A 224 -0.60 4.48 24.67
N LYS A 225 -0.24 4.04 23.45
CA LYS A 225 -0.48 4.77 22.20
C LYS A 225 -1.74 4.27 21.51
N ASP A 226 -2.36 5.13 20.72
CA ASP A 226 -3.39 4.69 19.78
C ASP A 226 -2.71 3.94 18.62
N THR A 227 -3.04 2.66 18.50
CA THR A 227 -2.43 1.71 17.56
C THR A 227 -3.45 1.12 16.58
N ARG A 228 -4.65 1.71 16.50
CA ARG A 228 -5.74 1.23 15.64
C ARG A 228 -5.37 1.34 14.17
N LEU A 229 -4.94 0.22 13.60
CA LEU A 229 -4.73 0.06 12.17
C LEU A 229 -6.05 -0.11 11.42
N LEU A 230 -7.08 -0.61 12.10
CA LEU A 230 -8.42 -0.80 11.57
C LEU A 230 -9.46 -0.12 12.46
N THR A 231 -10.30 0.73 11.86
CA THR A 231 -11.30 1.53 12.56
C THR A 231 -12.70 1.27 11.99
N LYS A 232 -13.75 1.43 12.80
CA LYS A 232 -15.14 1.31 12.35
C LYS A 232 -15.63 2.62 11.75
N SER A 233 -16.16 2.56 10.53
CA SER A 233 -16.84 3.69 9.92
C SER A 233 -18.17 3.99 10.63
N PRO A 234 -18.82 5.15 10.38
CA PRO A 234 -20.13 5.45 10.96
C PRO A 234 -21.23 4.43 10.64
N ARG A 235 -21.02 3.61 9.60
CA ARG A 235 -21.90 2.50 9.21
C ARG A 235 -21.57 1.17 9.89
N GLY A 236 -20.58 1.16 10.79
CA GLY A 236 -20.13 -0.01 11.54
C GLY A 236 -19.22 -0.97 10.77
N VAL A 237 -18.69 -0.57 9.61
CA VAL A 237 -17.80 -1.40 8.79
C VAL A 237 -16.35 -1.16 9.20
N VAL A 238 -15.58 -2.23 9.41
CA VAL A 238 -14.15 -2.16 9.71
C VAL A 238 -13.37 -1.82 8.44
N GLU A 239 -12.63 -0.71 8.48
CA GLU A 239 -11.89 -0.15 7.36
C GLU A 239 -10.43 0.15 7.76
N LYS A 240 -9.54 0.20 6.76
CA LYS A 240 -8.12 0.54 6.96
C LYS A 240 -7.97 1.99 7.39
N SER A 241 -7.30 2.23 8.52
CA SER A 241 -7.07 3.57 9.03
C SER A 241 -5.90 4.27 8.30
N PRO A 242 -5.76 5.60 8.43
CA PRO A 242 -4.56 6.30 7.94
C PRO A 242 -3.26 5.75 8.56
N LEU A 243 -3.32 5.25 9.80
CA LEU A 243 -2.16 4.65 10.47
C LEU A 243 -1.70 3.36 9.77
N TYR A 244 -2.64 2.56 9.26
CA TYR A 244 -2.30 1.38 8.46
C TYR A 244 -1.56 1.73 7.16
N GLN A 245 -1.98 2.80 6.46
CA GLN A 245 -1.27 3.25 5.25
C GLN A 245 0.11 3.83 5.56
N SER A 246 0.23 4.53 6.69
CA SER A 246 1.52 5.00 7.20
C SER A 246 2.46 3.84 7.50
N LEU A 247 1.96 2.75 8.11
CA LEU A 247 2.73 1.54 8.39
C LEU A 247 3.22 0.87 7.10
N ILE A 248 2.37 0.72 6.07
CA ILE A 248 2.79 0.20 4.76
C ILE A 248 3.93 1.03 4.19
N SER A 249 3.74 2.36 4.12
CA SER A 249 4.74 3.28 3.57
C SER A 249 6.06 3.17 4.33
N LYS A 250 5.99 2.97 5.65
CA LYS A 250 7.17 2.77 6.50
C LYS A 250 7.89 1.47 6.21
N ILE A 251 7.16 0.35 6.08
CA ILE A 251 7.73 -0.96 5.75
C ILE A 251 8.43 -0.92 4.39
N GLN A 252 7.79 -0.32 3.39
CA GLN A 252 8.35 -0.14 2.05
C GLN A 252 9.63 0.71 2.08
N ALA A 253 9.62 1.82 2.82
CA ALA A 253 10.80 2.67 2.98
C ALA A 253 11.96 1.97 3.72
N ILE A 254 11.66 1.06 4.65
CA ILE A 254 12.68 0.25 5.33
C ILE A 254 13.38 -0.68 4.32
N GLY A 255 12.60 -1.35 3.47
CA GLY A 255 13.09 -2.27 2.44
C GLY A 255 13.77 -3.53 2.98
N GLY A 256 13.58 -4.66 2.31
CA GLY A 256 14.17 -5.95 2.72
C GLY A 256 13.59 -6.50 4.03
N VAL A 257 12.33 -6.16 4.34
CA VAL A 257 11.60 -6.72 5.48
C VAL A 257 11.13 -8.13 5.11
N VAL A 258 11.38 -9.10 5.99
CA VAL A 258 10.98 -10.51 5.79
C VAL A 258 9.90 -10.98 6.74
N LEU A 259 9.67 -10.24 7.83
CA LEU A 259 8.62 -10.51 8.81
C LEU A 259 8.11 -9.20 9.42
N VAL A 260 6.79 -9.06 9.49
CA VAL A 260 6.10 -8.04 10.27
C VAL A 260 5.30 -8.73 11.36
N GLY A 261 5.64 -8.45 12.62
CA GLY A 261 4.94 -8.95 13.80
C GLY A 261 3.98 -7.90 14.33
N LEU A 262 2.73 -8.31 14.57
CA LEU A 262 1.65 -7.45 15.05
C LEU A 262 1.07 -8.09 16.31
N ASP A 263 1.27 -7.47 17.47
CA ASP A 263 0.92 -8.11 18.74
C ASP A 263 0.39 -7.13 19.81
N PRO A 264 -0.75 -7.44 20.44
CA PRO A 264 -1.79 -8.37 19.99
C PRO A 264 -2.60 -7.84 18.80
N ALA A 265 -3.19 -8.76 18.05
CA ALA A 265 -4.17 -8.46 17.00
C ALA A 265 -5.31 -7.53 17.47
N LEU A 266 -5.77 -7.70 18.71
CA LEU A 266 -6.87 -6.95 19.31
C LEU A 266 -6.53 -5.50 19.59
N GLY A 267 -5.25 -5.19 19.84
CA GLY A 267 -4.81 -3.81 20.03
C GLY A 267 -4.89 -2.98 18.74
N LEU A 268 -5.01 -3.65 17.59
CA LEU A 268 -4.86 -3.01 16.27
C LEU A 268 -6.19 -2.77 15.56
N THR A 269 -7.32 -3.21 16.11
CA THR A 269 -8.63 -3.13 15.45
C THR A 269 -9.75 -2.72 16.39
N GLU A 270 -10.70 -1.92 15.90
CA GLU A 270 -12.01 -1.70 16.55
C GLU A 270 -13.06 -2.78 16.19
N GLY A 271 -12.64 -3.78 15.42
CA GLY A 271 -13.44 -4.95 15.07
C GLY A 271 -13.84 -5.77 16.28
N ASP A 272 -15.02 -6.38 16.21
CA ASP A 272 -15.50 -7.35 17.19
C ASP A 272 -14.94 -8.75 16.87
N GLU A 273 -14.35 -9.41 17.86
CA GLU A 273 -13.82 -10.77 17.75
C GLU A 273 -14.88 -11.81 17.39
N MET A 274 -16.12 -11.59 17.83
CA MET A 274 -17.23 -12.49 17.59
C MET A 274 -17.87 -12.25 16.22
N ASN A 275 -17.50 -11.15 15.54
CA ASN A 275 -18.02 -10.80 14.23
C ASN A 275 -17.10 -11.32 13.11
N GLN A 276 -17.62 -12.24 12.29
CA GLN A 276 -16.87 -12.82 11.18
C GLN A 276 -16.42 -11.79 10.13
N ALA A 277 -17.20 -10.74 9.87
CA ALA A 277 -16.83 -9.72 8.90
C ALA A 277 -15.62 -8.91 9.38
N ASP A 278 -15.61 -8.55 10.66
CA ASP A 278 -14.54 -7.81 11.32
C ASP A 278 -13.25 -8.65 11.34
N GLN A 279 -13.34 -9.94 11.69
CA GLN A 279 -12.19 -10.85 11.65
C GLN A 279 -11.64 -11.07 10.23
N ARG A 280 -12.51 -11.12 9.21
CA ARG A 280 -12.07 -11.19 7.80
C ARG A 280 -11.44 -9.88 7.32
N ALA A 281 -11.86 -8.73 7.85
CA ALA A 281 -11.23 -7.45 7.55
C ALA A 281 -9.81 -7.41 8.12
N LEU A 282 -9.63 -7.88 9.36
CA LEU A 282 -8.31 -8.02 9.98
C LEU A 282 -7.41 -8.98 9.20
N GLY A 283 -7.90 -10.20 8.89
CA GLY A 283 -7.13 -11.18 8.13
C GLY A 283 -6.68 -10.64 6.77
N ARG A 284 -7.56 -9.95 6.04
CA ARG A 284 -7.20 -9.30 4.77
C ARG A 284 -6.17 -8.19 4.94
N ALA A 285 -6.32 -7.35 5.96
CA ALA A 285 -5.36 -6.29 6.22
C ALA A 285 -3.96 -6.85 6.53
N VAL A 286 -3.88 -7.98 7.24
CA VAL A 286 -2.60 -8.65 7.51
C VAL A 286 -2.03 -9.31 6.24
N ASP A 287 -2.86 -9.96 5.42
CA ASP A 287 -2.39 -10.58 4.17
C ASP A 287 -1.90 -9.54 3.16
N ASP A 288 -2.58 -8.39 3.07
CA ASP A 288 -2.16 -7.26 2.23
C ASP A 288 -0.79 -6.70 2.66
N LEU A 289 -0.41 -6.79 3.94
CA LEU A 289 0.95 -6.43 4.40
C LEU A 289 2.01 -7.41 3.90
N GLY A 290 1.64 -8.66 3.62
CA GLY A 290 2.55 -9.67 3.07
C GLY A 290 2.92 -9.44 1.60
N VAL A 291 2.14 -8.63 0.88
CA VAL A 291 2.31 -8.33 -0.55
C VAL A 291 2.83 -6.90 -0.79
N ALA A 292 2.92 -6.09 0.27
CA ALA A 292 3.31 -4.67 0.22
C ALA A 292 4.82 -4.44 0.22
#